data_AF-A0AA43RKE9-F1
#
_entry.id   AF-A0AA43RKE9-F1
#
_cell.length_a   1.000
_cell.length_b   1.000
_cell.length_c   1.000
_cell.angle_alpha   90.00
_cell.angle_beta   90.00
_cell.angle_gamma   90.00
#
_symmetry.space_group_name_H-M   'P 1'
#
loop_
_entity.id
_entity.type
_entity.pdbx_description
1 polymer ?
#
loop_
_entity_poly.entity_id
_entity_poly.type
_entity_poly.pdbx_seq_one_letter_code
_entity_poly.pdbx_strand_id
1 'polypeptide(L)'
;KFAWYEPEETRMLAEGWAYGPQNTFMATEGNNEFTIDVKARGFFNGCEEPKYAKIIYAHNLNGSNYPIVINGKRNNPKSPDDYAEFVEINPDYTLTIRANKDGYTGYVGKVGICNAKKEYIWSFNIWYVPQGVQEHQYKNGVVMDRNLGNGYAPDYDNWHGVGIYCQWGRPFGFSWGSQTYKKASTNVTNLKVSAKNPDVFFYTDGADNHLGDWYLGSQTGSRSDRKDDFWGNPNNGDSEGSAENGAKTIFDPCPAGWMVVSPAIIKEVIDGREQDFKNGSKMKWLVYKYDGEHEAYWPFSGVKWGNTAGNPDNNKNDIVSCWSNSPSGSYNSTDHKAYQLWFRFKSSQWASAGTRASGQSVRCMKDTENR
;
A
#
# COMPACT_ATOMS: atom_id res chain seq x y z
N LYS A 1 18.99 21.87 -16.18
CA LYS A 1 18.67 20.97 -15.03
C LYS A 1 17.43 21.55 -14.36
N PHE A 2 16.32 20.81 -14.31
CA PHE A 2 15.09 21.31 -13.67
C PHE A 2 15.26 21.23 -12.15
N ALA A 3 14.93 22.31 -11.41
CA ALA A 3 15.08 22.34 -9.95
C ALA A 3 14.16 21.33 -9.24
N TRP A 4 13.04 20.99 -9.88
CA TRP A 4 12.06 20.00 -9.42
C TRP A 4 12.42 18.54 -9.71
N TYR A 5 13.56 18.29 -10.37
CA TYR A 5 13.92 16.95 -10.82
C TYR A 5 15.30 16.54 -10.30
N GLU A 6 15.32 15.42 -9.58
CA GLU A 6 16.51 14.79 -9.05
C GLU A 6 16.71 13.44 -9.77
N PRO A 7 17.63 13.35 -10.75
CA PRO A 7 17.79 12.14 -11.57
C PRO A 7 18.42 10.97 -10.80
N GLU A 8 19.07 11.23 -9.68
CA GLU A 8 19.71 10.20 -8.86
C GLU A 8 18.64 9.43 -8.08
N GLU A 9 18.41 8.19 -8.50
CA GLU A 9 17.63 7.21 -7.77
C GLU A 9 18.41 5.91 -7.77
N THR A 10 18.84 5.48 -6.60
CA THR A 10 19.72 4.31 -6.42
C THR A 10 18.92 3.02 -6.25
N ARG A 11 17.60 3.09 -6.10
CA ARG A 11 16.69 1.93 -6.01
C ARG A 11 16.24 1.49 -7.40
N MET A 12 15.82 0.22 -7.54
CA MET A 12 15.35 -0.31 -8.82
C MET A 12 14.18 0.53 -9.36
N LEU A 13 14.41 1.14 -10.53
CA LEU A 13 13.41 1.82 -11.33
C LEU A 13 13.09 0.95 -12.53
N ALA A 14 11.95 0.27 -12.47
CA ALA A 14 11.36 -0.39 -13.62
C ALA A 14 10.86 0.66 -14.63
N GLU A 15 11.75 1.29 -15.40
CA GLU A 15 11.45 2.27 -16.48
C GLU A 15 10.39 3.33 -16.13
N GLY A 16 10.29 3.70 -14.84
CA GLY A 16 9.23 4.54 -14.28
C GLY A 16 9.78 5.77 -13.56
N TRP A 17 8.86 6.57 -13.02
CA TRP A 17 9.17 7.77 -12.25
C TRP A 17 8.35 7.82 -10.97
N ALA A 18 8.81 8.61 -10.02
CA ALA A 18 8.11 8.82 -8.75
C ALA A 18 8.40 10.22 -8.22
N TYR A 19 7.69 10.61 -7.16
CA TYR A 19 7.88 11.88 -6.48
C TYR A 19 8.15 11.63 -5.00
N GLY A 20 9.26 12.19 -4.53
CA GLY A 20 9.75 11.97 -3.19
C GLY A 20 10.29 10.56 -2.94
N PRO A 21 10.71 10.28 -1.70
CA PRO A 21 11.52 9.09 -1.41
C PRO A 21 10.69 7.81 -1.18
N GLN A 22 9.38 7.89 -0.92
CA GLN A 22 8.59 6.71 -0.52
C GLN A 22 7.08 6.92 -0.70
N ASN A 23 6.31 5.82 -0.69
CA ASN A 23 4.85 5.86 -0.87
C ASN A 23 4.06 5.87 0.43
N THR A 24 4.70 5.64 1.58
CA THR A 24 4.07 5.77 2.90
C THR A 24 5.02 6.42 3.88
N PHE A 25 4.56 7.44 4.59
CA PHE A 25 5.28 8.10 5.68
C PHE A 25 4.62 7.73 7.00
N MET A 26 5.42 7.24 7.95
CA MET A 26 4.93 6.89 9.28
C MET A 26 5.15 8.05 10.25
N ALA A 27 4.11 8.38 11.01
CA ALA A 27 4.10 9.43 12.03
C ALA A 27 3.84 8.82 13.41
N THR A 28 4.50 9.29 14.46
CA THR A 28 4.38 8.79 15.84
C THR A 28 4.10 9.93 16.83
N GLU A 29 3.71 9.66 18.07
CA GLU A 29 3.32 10.72 19.03
C GLU A 29 4.47 11.70 19.35
N GLY A 30 5.73 11.27 19.22
CA GLY A 30 6.92 12.12 19.37
C GLY A 30 7.53 12.63 18.06
N ASN A 31 7.04 12.19 16.91
CA ASN A 31 7.53 12.58 15.58
C ASN A 31 6.37 12.56 14.59
N ASN A 32 5.49 13.56 14.72
CA ASN A 32 4.29 13.69 13.90
C ASN A 32 4.30 14.89 12.96
N GLU A 33 5.37 15.68 12.93
CA GLU A 33 5.62 16.71 11.94
C GLU A 33 6.95 16.45 11.25
N PHE A 34 6.94 16.42 9.92
CA PHE A 34 8.14 16.14 9.12
C PHE A 34 8.05 16.80 7.75
N THR A 35 9.21 17.07 7.18
CA THR A 35 9.35 17.65 5.84
C THR A 35 9.63 16.55 4.82
N ILE A 36 8.94 16.61 3.68
CA ILE A 36 9.04 15.66 2.58
C ILE A 36 9.57 16.39 1.35
N ASP A 37 10.65 15.92 0.74
CA ASP A 37 11.03 16.29 -0.63
C ASP A 37 10.06 15.64 -1.61
N VAL A 38 9.52 16.41 -2.54
CA VAL A 38 8.59 15.94 -3.56
C VAL A 38 9.13 16.13 -4.97
N LYS A 39 10.45 16.21 -5.13
CA LYS A 39 11.06 16.26 -6.46
C LYS A 39 10.77 14.98 -7.22
N ALA A 40 10.61 15.12 -8.53
CA ALA A 40 10.50 14.00 -9.44
C ALA A 40 11.85 13.28 -9.52
N ARG A 41 11.81 11.95 -9.59
CA ARG A 41 12.99 11.07 -9.70
C ARG A 41 12.74 9.97 -10.72
N GLY A 42 13.83 9.40 -11.23
CA GLY A 42 13.79 8.28 -12.17
C GLY A 42 13.63 8.68 -13.63
N PHE A 43 12.79 7.99 -14.41
CA PHE A 43 12.69 8.27 -15.84
C PHE A 43 11.97 9.60 -16.10
N PHE A 44 12.69 10.60 -16.64
CA PHE A 44 12.14 11.95 -16.83
C PHE A 44 10.86 11.98 -17.67
N ASN A 45 10.73 11.10 -18.67
CA ASN A 45 9.58 11.09 -19.55
C ASN A 45 8.34 10.57 -18.79
N GLY A 46 7.36 11.47 -18.60
CA GLY A 46 6.19 11.21 -17.77
C GLY A 46 6.16 12.02 -16.48
N CYS A 47 7.28 12.63 -16.10
CA CYS A 47 7.33 13.59 -15.02
C CYS A 47 6.74 14.96 -15.43
N GLU A 48 6.17 15.64 -14.46
CA GLU A 48 5.60 16.99 -14.54
C GLU A 48 6.04 17.76 -13.29
N GLU A 49 6.12 19.08 -13.36
CA GLU A 49 6.53 19.85 -12.20
C GLU A 49 5.45 19.79 -11.09
N PRO A 50 5.80 19.37 -9.86
CA PRO A 50 4.89 19.38 -8.73
C PRO A 50 4.70 20.82 -8.25
N LYS A 51 3.44 21.25 -8.14
CA LYS A 51 3.06 22.62 -7.73
C LYS A 51 2.14 22.68 -6.52
N TYR A 52 1.22 21.73 -6.41
CA TYR A 52 0.27 21.70 -5.30
C TYR A 52 0.23 20.33 -4.64
N ALA A 53 -0.23 20.30 -3.40
CA ALA A 53 -0.60 19.10 -2.68
C ALA A 53 -2.07 19.18 -2.25
N LYS A 54 -2.74 18.04 -2.20
CA LYS A 54 -4.15 17.92 -1.79
C LYS A 54 -4.35 16.70 -0.91
N ILE A 55 -5.06 16.89 0.21
CA ILE A 55 -5.50 15.76 1.03
C ILE A 55 -6.63 15.05 0.28
N ILE A 56 -6.37 13.85 -0.22
CA ILE A 56 -7.35 13.02 -0.93
C ILE A 56 -8.33 12.43 0.08
N TYR A 57 -7.79 11.87 1.16
CA TYR A 57 -8.54 11.46 2.33
C TYR A 57 -7.65 11.55 3.56
N ALA A 58 -8.27 11.75 4.71
CA ALA A 58 -7.62 11.61 6.01
C ALA A 58 -8.66 10.92 6.90
N HIS A 59 -8.48 9.63 7.16
CA HIS A 59 -9.54 8.87 7.82
C HIS A 59 -9.77 9.35 9.24
N ASN A 60 -11.00 9.79 9.48
CA ASN A 60 -11.83 9.22 10.51
C ASN A 60 -13.30 9.20 10.05
N LEU A 61 -14.11 8.36 10.67
CA LEU A 61 -15.36 7.85 10.11
C LEU A 61 -16.50 8.86 10.01
N ASN A 62 -16.28 10.08 10.49
CA ASN A 62 -17.32 11.10 10.61
C ASN A 62 -16.99 12.39 9.85
N GLY A 63 -15.98 12.38 8.97
CA GLY A 63 -15.67 13.50 8.07
C GLY A 63 -15.42 14.84 8.78
N SER A 64 -15.18 14.82 10.10
CA SER A 64 -15.17 15.99 10.96
C SER A 64 -13.80 16.25 11.59
N ASN A 65 -12.93 15.24 11.60
CA ASN A 65 -11.57 15.42 12.10
C ASN A 65 -10.64 15.51 10.89
N TYR A 66 -9.81 16.55 10.88
CA TYR A 66 -8.89 16.88 9.80
C TYR A 66 -7.47 16.64 10.30
N PRO A 67 -7.05 15.37 10.45
CA PRO A 67 -5.86 15.05 11.20
C PRO A 67 -4.57 15.29 10.40
N ILE A 68 -4.65 15.52 9.09
CA ILE A 68 -3.48 15.89 8.27
C ILE A 68 -3.48 17.39 8.02
N VAL A 69 -2.31 18.00 8.19
CA VAL A 69 -2.01 19.39 7.85
C VAL A 69 -0.86 19.39 6.84
N ILE A 70 -0.97 20.20 5.80
CA ILE A 70 0.07 20.41 4.78
C ILE A 70 0.44 21.89 4.80
N ASN A 71 1.71 22.23 5.05
CA ASN A 71 2.20 23.63 5.14
C ASN A 71 1.28 24.54 6.00
N GLY A 72 0.81 24.02 7.14
CA GLY A 72 -0.10 24.73 8.04
C GLY A 72 -1.57 24.78 7.61
N LYS A 73 -1.94 24.16 6.47
CA LYS A 73 -3.31 24.13 5.94
C LYS A 73 -3.96 22.75 6.08
N ARG A 74 -5.23 22.74 6.48
CA ARG A 74 -6.12 21.59 6.62
C ARG A 74 -7.15 21.59 5.49
N ASN A 75 -7.70 20.43 5.17
CA ASN A 75 -8.86 20.33 4.28
C ASN A 75 -10.18 20.47 5.06
N ASN A 76 -10.29 21.47 5.95
CA ASN A 76 -11.49 21.74 6.77
C ASN A 76 -12.28 22.95 6.27
N PRO A 77 -13.35 22.78 5.47
CA PRO A 77 -14.15 23.90 4.99
C PRO A 77 -14.81 24.73 6.10
N LYS A 78 -14.93 24.18 7.33
CA LYS A 78 -15.52 24.88 8.48
C LYS A 78 -14.52 25.75 9.26
N SER A 79 -13.24 25.69 8.92
CA SER A 79 -12.17 26.47 9.57
C SER A 79 -11.44 27.31 8.51
N PRO A 80 -11.97 28.48 8.13
CA PRO A 80 -11.49 29.23 6.97
C PRO A 80 -10.03 29.70 7.10
N ASP A 81 -9.55 29.98 8.32
CA ASP A 81 -8.21 30.53 8.57
C ASP A 81 -7.09 29.59 8.15
N ASP A 82 -7.35 28.28 8.20
CA ASP A 82 -6.41 27.25 7.81
C ASP A 82 -6.96 26.26 6.79
N TYR A 83 -8.04 26.61 6.09
CA TYR A 83 -8.55 25.84 4.97
C TYR A 83 -7.76 26.12 3.68
N ALA A 84 -7.37 25.06 2.98
CA ALA A 84 -7.03 25.12 1.57
C ALA A 84 -7.34 23.78 0.90
N GLU A 85 -8.05 23.82 -0.23
CA GLU A 85 -8.30 22.60 -1.02
C GLU A 85 -7.00 22.10 -1.68
N PHE A 86 -6.20 23.04 -2.19
CA PHE A 86 -4.89 22.82 -2.78
C PHE A 86 -3.88 23.68 -2.04
N VAL A 87 -2.84 23.06 -1.54
CA VAL A 87 -1.75 23.72 -0.79
C VAL A 87 -0.56 23.85 -1.71
N GLU A 88 0.01 25.05 -1.83
CA GLU A 88 1.19 25.27 -2.66
C GLU A 88 2.41 24.55 -2.05
N ILE A 89 3.16 23.88 -2.92
CA ILE A 89 4.44 23.26 -2.57
C ILE A 89 5.49 24.35 -2.40
N ASN A 90 6.39 24.21 -1.42
CA ASN A 90 7.41 25.21 -1.16
C ASN A 90 8.34 25.39 -2.39
N PRO A 91 8.98 26.56 -2.57
CA PRO A 91 9.86 26.82 -3.73
C PRO A 91 11.06 25.87 -3.84
N ASP A 92 11.46 25.21 -2.75
CA ASP A 92 12.51 24.19 -2.69
C ASP A 92 12.01 22.76 -2.97
N TYR A 93 10.74 22.63 -3.37
CA TYR A 93 10.02 21.38 -3.61
C TYR A 93 9.88 20.49 -2.37
N THR A 94 9.66 21.13 -1.23
CA THR A 94 9.32 20.44 0.02
C THR A 94 7.88 20.66 0.46
N LEU A 95 7.39 19.75 1.29
CA LEU A 95 6.12 19.85 2.01
C LEU A 95 6.33 19.55 3.49
N THR A 96 5.85 20.40 4.37
CA THR A 96 5.73 20.09 5.79
C THR A 96 4.38 19.41 6.02
N ILE A 97 4.43 18.16 6.50
CA ILE A 97 3.26 17.38 6.88
C ILE A 97 3.20 17.29 8.39
N ARG A 98 2.04 17.60 8.98
CA ARG A 98 1.72 17.29 10.37
C ARG A 98 0.57 16.29 10.43
N ALA A 99 0.78 15.20 11.16
CA ALA A 99 -0.20 14.18 11.49
C ALA A 99 -0.69 14.39 12.94
N ASN A 100 -1.80 15.08 13.10
CA ASN A 100 -2.38 15.33 14.42
C ASN A 100 -2.99 14.06 14.98
N LYS A 101 -2.78 13.84 16.28
CA LYS A 101 -3.55 12.86 17.03
C LYS A 101 -5.02 13.12 16.83
N ASP A 102 -5.73 12.12 16.35
CA ASP A 102 -7.17 12.10 16.36
C ASP A 102 -7.67 11.36 17.62
N GLY A 103 -8.96 11.40 17.92
CA GLY A 103 -9.58 10.66 19.03
C GLY A 103 -9.46 9.12 18.93
N TYR A 104 -8.73 8.59 17.94
CA TYR A 104 -8.46 7.18 17.72
C TYR A 104 -6.95 6.88 17.87
N THR A 105 -6.62 5.64 18.22
CA THR A 105 -5.25 5.14 18.45
C THR A 105 -4.40 5.00 17.17
N GLY A 106 -4.80 5.61 16.07
CA GLY A 106 -4.12 5.60 14.77
C GLY A 106 -5.06 5.88 13.60
N TYR A 107 -4.52 6.33 12.46
CA TYR A 107 -5.27 6.51 11.22
C TYR A 107 -4.35 6.45 9.99
N VAL A 108 -4.95 6.28 8.81
CA VAL A 108 -4.28 6.48 7.52
C VAL A 108 -4.92 7.61 6.73
N GLY A 109 -4.10 8.47 6.15
CA GLY A 109 -4.52 9.43 5.13
C GLY A 109 -3.69 9.31 3.87
N LYS A 110 -4.11 10.03 2.84
CA LYS A 110 -3.45 10.09 1.55
C LYS A 110 -3.36 11.52 1.06
N VAL A 111 -2.18 11.89 0.61
CA VAL A 111 -1.87 13.17 0.01
C VAL A 111 -1.54 12.95 -1.46
N GLY A 112 -2.23 13.66 -2.35
CA GLY A 112 -1.93 13.74 -3.76
C GLY A 112 -0.99 14.90 -4.05
N ILE A 113 -0.03 14.68 -4.95
CA ILE A 113 0.80 15.72 -5.55
C ILE A 113 0.20 16.08 -6.90
N CYS A 114 0.12 17.37 -7.19
CA CYS A 114 -0.54 17.93 -8.36
C CYS A 114 0.38 18.85 -9.15
N ASN A 115 0.19 18.87 -10.47
CA ASN A 115 0.82 19.84 -11.37
C ASN A 115 0.17 21.23 -11.26
N ALA A 116 0.67 22.19 -12.04
CA ALA A 116 0.13 23.56 -12.10
C ALA A 116 -1.37 23.63 -12.51
N LYS A 117 -1.86 22.62 -13.23
CA LYS A 117 -3.26 22.49 -13.66
C LYS A 117 -4.15 21.81 -12.62
N LYS A 118 -3.62 21.51 -11.43
CA LYS A 118 -4.31 20.79 -10.34
C LYS A 118 -4.69 19.35 -10.70
N GLU A 119 -3.99 18.75 -11.67
CA GLU A 119 -4.11 17.34 -12.00
C GLU A 119 -3.15 16.52 -11.14
N TYR A 120 -3.58 15.35 -10.64
CA TYR A 120 -2.71 14.46 -9.87
C TYR A 120 -1.57 13.90 -10.73
N ILE A 121 -0.36 13.89 -10.17
CA ILE A 121 0.86 13.36 -10.79
C ILE A 121 1.58 12.34 -9.88
N TRP A 122 1.19 12.27 -8.60
CA TRP A 122 1.62 11.25 -7.65
C TRP A 122 0.71 11.23 -6.41
N SER A 123 0.88 10.24 -5.54
CA SER A 123 0.33 10.28 -4.18
C SER A 123 1.14 9.42 -3.22
N PHE A 124 1.07 9.75 -1.94
CA PHE A 124 1.63 8.93 -0.85
C PHE A 124 0.65 8.86 0.32
N ASN A 125 0.83 7.86 1.18
CA ASN A 125 0.07 7.68 2.39
C ASN A 125 0.79 8.31 3.59
N ILE A 126 0.01 8.80 4.54
CA ILE A 126 0.45 9.17 5.89
C ILE A 126 -0.17 8.19 6.85
N TRP A 127 0.66 7.46 7.59
CA TRP A 127 0.21 6.48 8.58
C TRP A 127 0.59 6.95 9.98
N TYR A 128 -0.41 7.37 10.74
CA TYR A 128 -0.21 7.78 12.13
C TYR A 128 -0.33 6.57 13.06
N VAL A 129 0.78 6.25 13.74
CA VAL A 129 0.94 5.13 14.66
C VAL A 129 1.59 5.70 15.94
N PRO A 130 0.79 6.10 16.94
CA PRO A 130 1.29 6.82 18.11
C PRO A 130 2.49 6.13 18.80
N GLN A 131 2.38 4.82 19.01
CA GLN A 131 3.41 4.02 19.70
C GLN A 131 4.52 3.50 18.77
N GLY A 132 4.44 3.80 17.47
CA GLY A 132 5.24 3.13 16.45
C GLY A 132 4.82 1.67 16.20
N VAL A 133 5.57 1.01 15.33
CA VAL A 133 5.43 -0.42 15.01
C VAL A 133 6.44 -1.23 15.82
N GLN A 134 6.05 -2.42 16.26
CA GLN A 134 6.96 -3.36 16.91
C GLN A 134 7.57 -4.32 15.90
N GLU A 135 8.79 -4.76 16.19
CA GLU A 135 9.54 -5.74 15.41
C GLU A 135 9.26 -7.15 15.94
N HIS A 136 8.71 -8.03 15.09
CA HIS A 136 8.58 -9.45 15.37
C HIS A 136 9.69 -10.22 14.67
N GLN A 137 10.46 -11.00 15.42
CA GLN A 137 11.62 -11.76 14.93
C GLN A 137 11.17 -13.11 14.38
N TYR A 138 10.78 -13.16 13.10
CA TYR A 138 10.43 -14.40 12.43
C TYR A 138 11.71 -15.12 11.99
N LYS A 139 11.61 -16.42 11.68
CA LYS A 139 12.73 -17.22 11.18
C LYS A 139 13.30 -16.65 9.88
N ASN A 140 12.45 -16.16 8.97
CA ASN A 140 12.87 -15.64 7.66
C ASN A 140 13.02 -14.11 7.60
N GLY A 141 12.94 -13.40 8.73
CA GLY A 141 13.20 -11.95 8.80
C GLY A 141 12.46 -11.23 9.92
N VAL A 142 12.65 -9.91 10.00
CA VAL A 142 11.96 -9.07 10.99
C VAL A 142 10.70 -8.49 10.36
N VAL A 143 9.54 -8.73 10.96
CA VAL A 143 8.22 -8.37 10.41
C VAL A 143 7.53 -7.36 11.32
N MET A 144 6.80 -6.41 10.74
CA MET A 144 5.94 -5.53 11.52
C MET A 144 4.85 -6.32 12.24
N ASP A 145 4.54 -5.91 13.46
CA ASP A 145 3.46 -6.46 14.27
C ASP A 145 2.04 -6.35 13.67
N ARG A 146 1.82 -5.45 12.71
CA ARG A 146 0.52 -5.17 12.07
C ARG A 146 0.61 -4.97 10.55
N ASN A 147 -0.50 -5.17 9.85
CA ASN A 147 -0.60 -4.80 8.43
C ASN A 147 -0.45 -3.28 8.26
N LEU A 148 0.04 -2.86 7.09
CA LEU A 148 0.21 -1.46 6.72
C LEU A 148 -1.11 -0.68 6.89
N GLY A 149 -1.07 0.41 7.65
CA GLY A 149 -2.23 1.25 7.92
C GLY A 149 -3.09 0.83 9.11
N ASN A 150 -2.82 -0.31 9.75
CA ASN A 150 -3.62 -0.83 10.86
C ASN A 150 -3.16 -0.28 12.25
N GLY A 151 -4.04 -0.39 13.25
CA GLY A 151 -3.67 -0.35 14.67
C GLY A 151 -3.09 -1.69 15.15
N TYR A 152 -2.51 -1.70 16.36
CA TYR A 152 -1.95 -2.92 16.98
C TYR A 152 -3.07 -3.87 17.42
N ALA A 153 -2.96 -5.16 17.12
CA ALA A 153 -3.84 -6.19 17.67
C ALA A 153 -3.13 -6.91 18.84
N PRO A 154 -3.86 -7.38 19.88
CA PRO A 154 -5.32 -7.41 20.01
C PRO A 154 -5.93 -6.13 20.59
N ASP A 155 -5.09 -5.18 21.05
CA ASP A 155 -5.51 -3.95 21.73
C ASP A 155 -6.46 -3.08 20.89
N TYR A 156 -6.38 -3.22 19.57
CA TYR A 156 -7.27 -2.59 18.61
C TYR A 156 -8.20 -3.61 17.94
N ASP A 157 -9.31 -3.86 18.62
CA ASP A 157 -10.41 -4.71 18.14
C ASP A 157 -11.64 -3.89 17.71
N ASN A 158 -11.46 -2.57 17.50
CA ASN A 158 -12.53 -1.72 17.01
C ASN A 158 -12.45 -1.58 15.49
N TRP A 159 -13.36 -2.28 14.79
CA TRP A 159 -13.68 -2.01 13.39
C TRP A 159 -13.96 -0.52 13.20
N HIS A 160 -13.13 0.18 12.42
CA HIS A 160 -13.53 1.31 11.60
C HIS A 160 -12.30 1.96 10.91
N GLY A 161 -11.86 1.42 9.76
CA GLY A 161 -11.17 2.25 8.75
C GLY A 161 -9.65 2.42 8.83
N VAL A 162 -8.92 1.59 9.57
CA VAL A 162 -7.45 1.60 9.59
C VAL A 162 -6.89 0.34 8.95
N GLY A 163 -6.37 0.55 7.74
CA GLY A 163 -5.70 -0.44 6.92
C GLY A 163 -5.63 0.02 5.49
N ILE A 164 -4.52 -0.30 4.83
CA ILE A 164 -4.34 -0.02 3.41
C ILE A 164 -4.58 -1.30 2.63
N TYR A 165 -5.42 -1.23 1.61
CA TYR A 165 -5.44 -2.18 0.52
C TYR A 165 -4.55 -1.72 -0.61
N CYS A 166 -3.74 -2.61 -1.14
CA CYS A 166 -2.93 -2.36 -2.32
C CYS A 166 -3.40 -3.28 -3.45
N GLN A 167 -3.41 -2.76 -4.68
CA GLN A 167 -3.37 -3.60 -5.87
C GLN A 167 -1.90 -3.92 -6.14
N TRP A 168 -1.59 -5.15 -6.50
CA TRP A 168 -0.20 -5.58 -6.61
C TRP A 168 0.55 -4.80 -7.71
N GLY A 169 1.78 -4.36 -7.41
CA GLY A 169 2.59 -3.52 -8.31
C GLY A 169 2.12 -2.06 -8.43
N ARG A 170 1.01 -1.69 -7.79
CA ARG A 170 0.53 -0.30 -7.72
C ARG A 170 1.15 0.41 -6.50
N PRO A 171 1.82 1.57 -6.67
CA PRO A 171 2.40 2.30 -5.53
C PRO A 171 1.35 2.95 -4.60
N PHE A 172 0.12 3.14 -5.11
CA PHE A 172 -0.94 3.85 -4.40
C PHE A 172 -1.93 2.88 -3.74
N GLY A 173 -1.80 2.69 -2.43
CA GLY A 173 -2.78 1.95 -1.64
C GLY A 173 -4.08 2.72 -1.42
N PHE A 174 -5.14 2.07 -0.96
CA PHE A 174 -6.47 2.62 -0.69
C PHE A 174 -6.85 2.33 0.74
N SER A 175 -7.68 3.17 1.33
CA SER A 175 -8.24 2.80 2.61
C SER A 175 -9.14 1.57 2.50
N TRP A 176 -9.10 0.77 3.56
CA TRP A 176 -10.04 -0.31 3.80
C TRP A 176 -11.49 0.18 3.92
N GLY A 177 -11.70 1.40 4.43
CA GLY A 177 -13.04 1.98 4.58
C GLY A 177 -13.80 2.12 3.25
N SER A 178 -15.10 1.81 3.24
CA SER A 178 -15.95 1.83 2.04
C SER A 178 -16.23 3.22 1.46
N GLN A 179 -15.80 4.31 2.12
CA GLN A 179 -16.24 5.67 1.81
C GLN A 179 -15.26 6.54 1.00
N THR A 180 -13.99 6.15 0.82
CA THR A 180 -12.94 7.10 0.39
C THR A 180 -12.27 6.80 -0.95
N TYR A 181 -12.82 5.89 -1.73
CA TYR A 181 -12.29 5.57 -3.05
C TYR A 181 -13.41 5.39 -4.06
N LYS A 182 -13.13 5.74 -5.31
CA LYS A 182 -14.02 5.52 -6.46
C LYS A 182 -13.70 4.18 -7.09
N LYS A 183 -14.64 3.62 -7.83
CA LYS A 183 -14.43 2.40 -8.62
C LYS A 183 -14.57 2.76 -10.08
N ALA A 184 -13.69 2.25 -10.93
CA ALA A 184 -13.81 2.39 -12.38
C ALA A 184 -13.30 1.14 -13.08
N SER A 185 -13.94 0.76 -14.18
CA SER A 185 -13.36 -0.23 -15.09
C SER A 185 -12.24 0.41 -15.92
N THR A 186 -11.20 -0.36 -16.25
CA THR A 186 -10.16 0.09 -17.18
C THR A 186 -9.54 -1.09 -17.91
N ASN A 187 -9.16 -0.86 -19.16
CA ASN A 187 -8.32 -1.76 -19.96
C ASN A 187 -6.88 -1.22 -20.11
N VAL A 188 -6.60 -0.08 -19.49
CA VAL A 188 -5.27 0.55 -19.50
C VAL A 188 -4.75 0.57 -18.07
N THR A 189 -3.62 -0.11 -17.86
CA THR A 189 -2.97 -0.25 -16.55
C THR A 189 -1.48 0.11 -16.66
N ASN A 190 -1.18 1.40 -16.48
CA ASN A 190 0.18 1.93 -16.43
C ASN A 190 0.30 3.04 -15.38
N LEU A 191 1.54 3.31 -14.96
CA LEU A 191 1.87 4.26 -13.90
C LEU A 191 1.29 5.67 -14.08
N LYS A 192 1.12 6.15 -15.33
CA LYS A 192 0.54 7.48 -15.57
C LYS A 192 -0.94 7.52 -15.25
N VAL A 193 -1.70 6.52 -15.70
CA VAL A 193 -3.14 6.38 -15.37
C VAL A 193 -3.30 6.25 -13.86
N SER A 194 -2.41 5.49 -13.24
CA SER A 194 -2.35 5.28 -11.81
C SER A 194 -2.21 6.56 -11.00
N ALA A 195 -1.20 7.36 -11.37
CA ALA A 195 -0.83 8.56 -10.66
C ALA A 195 -1.86 9.67 -10.83
N LYS A 196 -2.55 9.70 -11.98
CA LYS A 196 -3.69 10.60 -12.23
C LYS A 196 -4.95 10.22 -11.44
N ASN A 197 -5.08 8.96 -11.03
CA ASN A 197 -6.27 8.43 -10.38
C ASN A 197 -5.94 7.74 -9.04
N PRO A 198 -5.29 8.44 -8.10
CA PRO A 198 -4.79 7.85 -6.86
C PRO A 198 -5.89 7.34 -5.92
N ASP A 199 -7.13 7.82 -6.07
CA ASP A 199 -8.32 7.46 -5.30
C ASP A 199 -9.24 6.44 -6.01
N VAL A 200 -8.87 5.96 -7.20
CA VAL A 200 -9.70 5.04 -7.99
C VAL A 200 -9.20 3.61 -7.85
N PHE A 201 -10.02 2.73 -7.30
CA PHE A 201 -9.85 1.28 -7.40
C PHE A 201 -10.28 0.83 -8.79
N PHE A 202 -9.33 0.32 -9.56
CA PHE A 202 -9.62 -0.15 -10.91
C PHE A 202 -9.98 -1.63 -10.91
N TYR A 203 -10.97 -2.00 -11.70
CA TYR A 203 -11.34 -3.38 -11.95
C TYR A 203 -11.46 -3.63 -13.45
N THR A 204 -11.49 -4.89 -13.85
CA THR A 204 -11.71 -5.27 -15.25
C THR A 204 -13.16 -5.67 -15.47
N ASP A 205 -13.81 -5.09 -16.48
CA ASP A 205 -15.20 -5.41 -16.85
C ASP A 205 -15.20 -6.39 -18.03
N GLY A 206 -15.61 -7.63 -17.78
CA GLY A 206 -16.07 -8.58 -18.81
C GLY A 206 -15.12 -9.05 -19.91
N ALA A 207 -13.84 -8.68 -19.95
CA ALA A 207 -12.91 -9.16 -20.99
C ALA A 207 -12.11 -10.39 -20.53
N ASP A 208 -12.30 -11.51 -21.23
CA ASP A 208 -11.39 -12.65 -21.20
C ASP A 208 -9.97 -12.16 -21.54
N ASN A 209 -9.01 -12.53 -20.69
CA ASN A 209 -7.54 -12.38 -20.82
C ASN A 209 -6.83 -11.22 -20.07
N HIS A 210 -7.53 -10.34 -19.34
CA HIS A 210 -6.85 -9.25 -18.61
C HIS A 210 -7.13 -9.23 -17.10
N LEU A 211 -7.51 -10.37 -16.54
CA LEU A 211 -7.76 -10.57 -15.12
C LEU A 211 -6.49 -10.39 -14.28
N GLY A 212 -6.04 -9.15 -14.07
CA GLY A 212 -5.28 -8.83 -12.87
C GLY A 212 -4.15 -7.86 -12.95
N ASP A 213 -3.44 -7.65 -14.05
CA ASP A 213 -2.19 -6.87 -13.92
C ASP A 213 -2.41 -5.37 -13.97
N TRP A 214 -1.80 -4.69 -13.00
CA TRP A 214 -1.88 -3.25 -12.90
C TRP A 214 -0.70 -2.53 -13.58
N TYR A 215 0.25 -3.31 -14.09
CA TYR A 215 1.28 -2.80 -14.97
C TYR A 215 1.54 -3.78 -16.12
N LEU A 216 1.00 -3.43 -17.28
CA LEU A 216 1.38 -4.03 -18.55
C LEU A 216 2.25 -3.01 -19.29
N GLY A 217 3.47 -3.39 -19.65
CA GLY A 217 4.26 -2.70 -20.67
C GLY A 217 3.58 -2.77 -22.03
N SER A 218 4.33 -2.98 -23.12
CA SER A 218 3.70 -3.23 -24.42
C SER A 218 2.80 -4.48 -24.30
N GLN A 219 1.58 -4.46 -24.84
CA GLN A 219 0.59 -5.53 -24.65
C GLN A 219 0.94 -6.80 -25.47
N THR A 220 2.16 -7.31 -25.37
CA THR A 220 2.59 -8.48 -26.15
C THR A 220 2.36 -9.80 -25.41
N GLY A 221 2.03 -9.73 -24.12
CA GLY A 221 1.93 -10.91 -23.24
C GLY A 221 3.29 -11.43 -22.76
N SER A 222 4.39 -10.88 -23.26
CA SER A 222 5.76 -11.28 -22.91
C SER A 222 6.13 -10.86 -21.48
N ARG A 223 6.92 -11.71 -20.80
CA ARG A 223 7.46 -11.41 -19.46
C ARG A 223 8.29 -10.12 -19.42
N SER A 224 8.96 -9.77 -20.52
CA SER A 224 9.71 -8.51 -20.67
C SER A 224 8.85 -7.25 -20.51
N ASP A 225 7.54 -7.36 -20.70
CA ASP A 225 6.59 -6.28 -20.48
C ASP A 225 6.08 -6.22 -19.04
N ARG A 226 6.37 -7.23 -18.20
CA ARG A 226 5.94 -7.31 -16.80
C ARG A 226 7.00 -6.69 -15.89
N LYS A 227 6.59 -5.76 -15.01
CA LYS A 227 7.47 -5.17 -13.99
C LYS A 227 7.25 -5.84 -12.65
N ASP A 228 7.66 -7.11 -12.59
CA ASP A 228 7.51 -7.94 -11.39
C ASP A 228 8.43 -7.49 -10.24
N ASP A 229 9.42 -6.66 -10.54
CA ASP A 229 10.36 -6.04 -9.60
C ASP A 229 9.79 -4.85 -8.84
N PHE A 230 8.56 -4.40 -9.13
CA PHE A 230 8.04 -3.17 -8.53
C PHE A 230 7.96 -3.18 -7.01
N TRP A 231 7.64 -4.29 -6.35
CA TRP A 231 7.66 -4.34 -4.88
C TRP A 231 8.92 -5.01 -4.34
N GLY A 232 9.98 -5.05 -5.15
CA GLY A 232 11.29 -5.49 -4.72
C GLY A 232 11.55 -6.97 -4.90
N ASN A 233 10.77 -7.66 -5.72
CA ASN A 233 11.03 -9.05 -6.08
C ASN A 233 12.48 -9.20 -6.60
N PRO A 234 13.30 -10.09 -6.02
CA PRO A 234 14.62 -10.39 -6.56
C PRO A 234 14.45 -11.13 -7.89
N ASN A 235 14.82 -10.48 -8.98
CA ASN A 235 14.68 -11.00 -10.33
C ASN A 235 15.74 -12.09 -10.61
N ASN A 236 15.59 -13.28 -10.01
CA ASN A 236 16.58 -14.36 -10.15
C ASN A 236 16.12 -15.53 -11.05
N GLY A 237 15.03 -15.37 -11.81
CA GLY A 237 14.57 -16.35 -12.81
C GLY A 237 13.07 -16.61 -12.80
N ASP A 238 12.58 -17.50 -13.66
CA ASP A 238 11.17 -17.92 -13.83
C ASP A 238 10.58 -18.70 -12.64
N SER A 239 11.02 -18.45 -11.40
CA SER A 239 10.50 -19.19 -10.24
C SER A 239 9.46 -18.37 -9.47
N GLU A 240 8.27 -18.96 -9.31
CA GLU A 240 7.25 -18.45 -8.40
C GLU A 240 7.74 -18.52 -6.96
N GLY A 241 7.33 -17.56 -6.13
CA GLY A 241 7.52 -17.67 -4.69
C GLY A 241 8.98 -17.64 -4.28
N SER A 242 9.75 -16.65 -4.78
CA SER A 242 11.17 -16.51 -4.46
C SER A 242 11.40 -16.63 -2.95
N ALA A 243 12.39 -17.43 -2.59
CA ALA A 243 12.82 -17.59 -1.20
C ALA A 243 13.66 -16.40 -0.71
N GLU A 244 14.15 -15.57 -1.64
CA GLU A 244 14.92 -14.37 -1.32
C GLU A 244 14.00 -13.21 -0.97
N ASN A 245 14.42 -12.38 -0.01
CA ASN A 245 13.64 -11.24 0.44
C ASN A 245 13.56 -10.13 -0.60
N GLY A 246 14.56 -10.01 -1.47
CA GLY A 246 14.61 -8.96 -2.47
C GLY A 246 15.09 -7.62 -1.91
N ALA A 247 14.71 -6.54 -2.60
CA ALA A 247 15.21 -5.20 -2.33
C ALA A 247 14.11 -4.14 -2.41
N LYS A 248 13.98 -3.28 -1.40
CA LYS A 248 12.99 -2.19 -1.40
C LYS A 248 13.14 -1.29 -2.63
N THR A 249 12.04 -1.05 -3.31
CA THR A 249 11.97 -0.08 -4.41
C THR A 249 11.23 1.19 -3.99
N ILE A 250 11.24 2.20 -4.86
CA ILE A 250 10.41 3.39 -4.69
C ILE A 250 8.91 3.13 -4.91
N PHE A 251 8.51 2.00 -5.50
CA PHE A 251 7.10 1.63 -5.74
C PHE A 251 6.53 0.73 -4.64
N ASP A 252 7.39 0.25 -3.74
CA ASP A 252 7.00 -0.47 -2.54
C ASP A 252 6.10 0.44 -1.66
N PRO A 253 4.92 -0.05 -1.21
CA PRO A 253 3.99 0.72 -0.41
C PRO A 253 4.42 0.89 1.06
N CYS A 254 5.39 0.13 1.56
CA CYS A 254 5.86 0.19 2.94
C CYS A 254 6.69 1.47 3.21
N PRO A 255 6.73 1.95 4.47
CA PRO A 255 7.56 3.10 4.86
C PRO A 255 9.06 2.80 4.78
N ALA A 256 9.89 3.82 4.90
CA ALA A 256 11.37 3.73 4.93
C ALA A 256 11.86 2.72 5.97
N GLY A 257 12.88 1.95 5.61
CA GLY A 257 13.41 0.86 6.41
C GLY A 257 12.56 -0.41 6.42
N TRP A 258 11.47 -0.44 5.64
CA TRP A 258 10.55 -1.57 5.54
C TRP A 258 10.16 -1.83 4.09
N MET A 259 9.93 -3.08 3.73
CA MET A 259 9.49 -3.52 2.40
C MET A 259 8.39 -4.56 2.51
N VAL A 260 7.67 -4.82 1.42
CA VAL A 260 6.63 -5.86 1.40
C VAL A 260 7.24 -7.23 1.73
N VAL A 261 6.55 -8.01 2.57
CA VAL A 261 7.00 -9.36 2.96
C VAL A 261 7.25 -10.27 1.75
N SER A 262 8.26 -11.11 1.87
CA SER A 262 8.57 -12.13 0.87
C SER A 262 7.65 -13.36 0.96
N PRO A 263 7.59 -14.20 -0.09
CA PRO A 263 6.93 -15.50 -0.04
C PRO A 263 7.42 -16.39 1.09
N ALA A 264 8.70 -16.28 1.50
CA ALA A 264 9.25 -17.06 2.62
C ALA A 264 8.54 -16.75 3.94
N ILE A 265 8.28 -15.47 4.23
CA ILE A 265 7.50 -15.04 5.41
C ILE A 265 6.06 -15.57 5.34
N ILE A 266 5.42 -15.47 4.17
CA ILE A 266 4.06 -15.98 3.99
C ILE A 266 3.99 -17.50 4.21
N LYS A 267 4.95 -18.25 3.65
CA LYS A 267 5.04 -19.70 3.83
C LYS A 267 5.26 -20.08 5.28
N GLU A 268 6.15 -19.38 5.99
CA GLU A 268 6.38 -19.57 7.42
C GLU A 268 5.10 -19.37 8.24
N VAL A 269 4.34 -18.30 7.98
CA VAL A 269 3.07 -18.04 8.65
C VAL A 269 2.05 -19.13 8.34
N ILE A 270 1.94 -19.56 7.07
CA ILE A 270 1.04 -20.64 6.70
C ILE A 270 1.43 -21.92 7.42
N ASP A 271 2.69 -22.34 7.37
CA ASP A 271 3.12 -23.63 7.92
C ASP A 271 3.09 -23.64 9.47
N GLY A 272 3.34 -22.50 10.12
CA GLY A 272 3.45 -22.37 11.57
C GLY A 272 2.22 -21.80 12.30
N ARG A 273 1.15 -21.45 11.58
CA ARG A 273 -0.07 -20.90 12.19
C ARG A 273 -0.68 -21.84 13.21
N GLU A 274 -1.41 -21.25 14.16
CA GLU A 274 -2.33 -22.00 15.00
C GLU A 274 -3.53 -22.53 14.19
N GLN A 275 -4.05 -23.69 14.58
CA GLN A 275 -5.25 -24.27 13.95
C GLN A 275 -6.50 -23.48 14.35
N ASP A 276 -6.53 -22.98 15.59
CA ASP A 276 -7.61 -22.14 16.08
C ASP A 276 -7.37 -20.67 15.72
N PHE A 277 -8.45 -19.99 15.35
CA PHE A 277 -8.42 -18.55 15.10
C PHE A 277 -8.72 -17.79 16.40
N LYS A 278 -8.10 -16.63 16.56
CA LYS A 278 -8.42 -15.74 17.67
C LYS A 278 -9.57 -14.84 17.29
N ASN A 279 -10.61 -14.81 18.12
CA ASN A 279 -11.77 -13.94 17.95
C ASN A 279 -11.70 -12.78 18.92
N GLY A 280 -11.82 -11.57 18.40
CA GLY A 280 -12.16 -10.37 19.15
C GLY A 280 -13.66 -10.15 19.15
N SER A 281 -14.08 -9.09 19.84
CA SER A 281 -15.44 -8.57 19.81
C SER A 281 -15.89 -8.13 18.41
N LYS A 282 -14.98 -7.71 17.51
CA LYS A 282 -15.36 -7.25 16.17
C LYS A 282 -14.49 -7.76 15.02
N MET A 283 -13.27 -8.22 15.32
CA MET A 283 -12.34 -8.77 14.35
C MET A 283 -11.95 -10.21 14.66
N LYS A 284 -11.58 -10.98 13.63
CA LYS A 284 -10.95 -12.30 13.74
C LYS A 284 -9.51 -12.21 13.25
N TRP A 285 -8.62 -13.04 13.80
CA TRP A 285 -7.23 -13.15 13.38
C TRP A 285 -6.79 -14.59 13.18
N LEU A 286 -5.96 -14.81 12.16
CA LEU A 286 -5.06 -15.94 12.07
C LEU A 286 -3.88 -15.65 12.99
N VAL A 287 -3.51 -16.61 13.83
CA VAL A 287 -2.43 -16.47 14.81
C VAL A 287 -1.23 -17.28 14.34
N TYR A 288 -0.05 -16.69 14.44
CA TYR A 288 1.23 -17.35 14.21
C TYR A 288 2.15 -17.12 15.40
N LYS A 289 2.68 -18.20 16.00
CA LYS A 289 3.67 -18.11 17.09
C LYS A 289 5.08 -18.11 16.51
N TYR A 290 5.70 -16.94 16.43
CA TYR A 290 6.92 -16.76 15.64
C TYR A 290 8.21 -17.27 16.31
N ASP A 291 8.18 -17.45 17.62
CA ASP A 291 9.27 -18.05 18.41
C ASP A 291 8.77 -19.18 19.34
N GLY A 292 7.55 -19.66 19.10
CA GLY A 292 6.88 -20.67 19.94
C GLY A 292 6.15 -20.10 21.16
N GLU A 293 6.40 -18.85 21.55
CA GLU A 293 5.77 -18.22 22.72
C GLU A 293 4.93 -16.99 22.35
N HIS A 294 5.48 -16.09 21.54
CA HIS A 294 4.86 -14.82 21.20
C HIS A 294 3.99 -14.90 19.94
N GLU A 295 2.82 -14.27 20.01
CA GLU A 295 1.79 -14.31 18.98
C GLU A 295 1.93 -13.14 17.98
N ALA A 296 1.80 -13.44 16.70
CA ALA A 296 1.57 -12.47 15.65
C ALA A 296 0.17 -12.63 15.05
N TYR A 297 -0.52 -11.51 14.88
CA TYR A 297 -1.91 -11.46 14.49
C TYR A 297 -2.07 -11.03 13.03
N TRP A 298 -2.73 -11.87 12.23
CA TRP A 298 -3.04 -11.64 10.83
C TRP A 298 -4.55 -11.45 10.66
N PRO A 299 -5.02 -10.20 10.48
CA PRO A 299 -6.45 -9.89 10.56
C PRO A 299 -7.22 -10.46 9.37
N PHE A 300 -8.44 -10.92 9.64
CA PHE A 300 -9.42 -11.29 8.62
C PHE A 300 -10.00 -10.03 7.99
N SER A 301 -9.18 -9.39 7.15
CA SER A 301 -9.46 -8.08 6.58
C SER A 301 -10.47 -8.09 5.43
N GLY A 302 -10.80 -9.25 4.85
CA GLY A 302 -11.50 -9.30 3.58
C GLY A 302 -10.60 -8.91 2.40
N VAL A 303 -11.18 -8.94 1.20
CA VAL A 303 -10.52 -8.63 -0.08
C VAL A 303 -11.45 -7.82 -0.98
N LYS A 304 -10.89 -6.93 -1.80
CA LYS A 304 -11.59 -6.34 -2.95
C LYS A 304 -11.25 -7.12 -4.20
N TRP A 305 -12.23 -7.73 -4.85
CA TRP A 305 -11.99 -8.50 -6.06
C TRP A 305 -11.68 -7.61 -7.26
N GLY A 306 -10.63 -7.95 -8.00
CA GLY A 306 -10.21 -7.19 -9.20
C GLY A 306 -11.17 -7.25 -10.39
N ASN A 307 -12.18 -8.12 -10.37
CA ASN A 307 -13.18 -8.27 -11.45
C ASN A 307 -14.53 -7.59 -11.15
N THR A 308 -14.83 -7.33 -9.88
CA THR A 308 -16.15 -6.79 -9.45
C THR A 308 -16.01 -5.59 -8.52
N ALA A 309 -14.78 -5.20 -8.18
CA ALA A 309 -14.47 -4.20 -7.17
C ALA A 309 -15.28 -4.40 -5.87
N GLY A 310 -15.47 -5.67 -5.46
CA GLY A 310 -16.40 -6.08 -4.40
C GLY A 310 -16.25 -5.29 -3.08
N ASN A 311 -17.32 -5.25 -2.28
CA ASN A 311 -17.26 -4.58 -0.97
C ASN A 311 -16.49 -5.46 0.04
N PRO A 312 -15.37 -5.00 0.63
CA PRO A 312 -14.62 -5.75 1.62
C PRO A 312 -15.48 -6.10 2.85
N ASP A 313 -16.50 -5.31 3.14
CA ASP A 313 -17.46 -5.55 4.24
C ASP A 313 -18.13 -6.93 4.14
N ASN A 314 -18.32 -7.45 2.92
CA ASN A 314 -19.03 -8.70 2.68
C ASN A 314 -18.22 -9.95 3.11
N ASN A 315 -16.90 -9.81 3.31
CA ASN A 315 -15.97 -10.91 3.61
C ASN A 315 -15.13 -10.65 4.88
N LYS A 316 -15.52 -9.67 5.71
CA LYS A 316 -14.89 -9.44 7.03
C LYS A 316 -15.09 -10.64 7.93
N ASN A 317 -14.08 -10.98 8.73
CA ASN A 317 -14.07 -12.15 9.61
C ASN A 317 -14.21 -13.51 8.86
N ASP A 318 -14.24 -13.48 7.53
CA ASP A 318 -14.26 -14.64 6.64
C ASP A 318 -12.93 -14.81 5.91
N ILE A 319 -12.33 -13.74 5.39
CA ILE A 319 -11.07 -13.84 4.62
C ILE A 319 -9.91 -13.12 5.30
N VAL A 320 -8.78 -13.81 5.50
CA VAL A 320 -7.45 -13.21 5.72
C VAL A 320 -6.72 -13.18 4.38
N SER A 321 -6.15 -12.03 4.03
CA SER A 321 -5.53 -11.82 2.72
C SER A 321 -4.39 -10.80 2.80
N CYS A 322 -3.19 -11.18 2.34
CA CYS A 322 -2.04 -10.30 2.31
C CYS A 322 -1.15 -10.59 1.10
N TRP A 323 -0.75 -9.53 0.39
CA TRP A 323 0.22 -9.66 -0.69
C TRP A 323 1.62 -9.93 -0.17
N SER A 324 2.39 -10.69 -0.96
CA SER A 324 3.85 -10.70 -0.89
C SER A 324 4.46 -9.83 -1.99
N ASN A 325 5.78 -9.65 -1.97
CA ASN A 325 6.50 -8.93 -2.99
C ASN A 325 6.73 -9.70 -4.30
N SER A 326 6.28 -10.95 -4.42
CA SER A 326 6.58 -11.83 -5.56
C SER A 326 5.38 -12.07 -6.48
N PRO A 327 5.60 -12.21 -7.80
CA PRO A 327 4.62 -12.78 -8.70
C PRO A 327 4.32 -14.26 -8.37
N SER A 328 3.23 -14.79 -8.94
CA SER A 328 2.87 -16.22 -8.94
C SER A 328 2.29 -16.62 -10.30
N GLY A 329 2.31 -17.91 -10.62
CA GLY A 329 1.94 -18.52 -11.90
C GLY A 329 3.11 -18.82 -12.85
N SER A 330 2.92 -19.83 -13.70
CA SER A 330 3.79 -20.11 -14.85
C SER A 330 3.57 -19.11 -15.98
N TYR A 331 4.68 -18.70 -16.61
CA TYR A 331 4.84 -17.51 -17.47
C TYR A 331 4.13 -17.54 -18.83
N ASN A 332 3.27 -18.54 -19.08
CA ASN A 332 2.55 -18.71 -20.36
C ASN A 332 1.04 -18.47 -20.25
N SER A 333 0.55 -18.11 -19.07
CA SER A 333 -0.88 -17.88 -18.86
C SER A 333 -1.25 -16.39 -19.01
N THR A 334 -2.45 -16.14 -19.53
CA THR A 334 -3.17 -14.86 -19.44
C THR A 334 -3.59 -14.53 -17.99
N ASP A 335 -3.14 -15.34 -17.02
CA ASP A 335 -3.48 -15.25 -15.60
C ASP A 335 -2.40 -14.45 -14.85
N HIS A 336 -2.69 -13.16 -14.63
CA HIS A 336 -1.77 -12.22 -13.99
C HIS A 336 -1.90 -12.29 -12.45
N LYS A 337 -1.09 -13.14 -11.84
CA LYS A 337 -1.17 -13.46 -10.40
C LYS A 337 0.07 -13.03 -9.61
N ALA A 338 -0.15 -12.79 -8.33
CA ALA A 338 0.89 -12.55 -7.33
C ALA A 338 0.74 -13.53 -6.18
N TYR A 339 1.85 -13.82 -5.52
CA TYR A 339 1.88 -14.71 -4.37
C TYR A 339 1.27 -14.00 -3.16
N GLN A 340 0.43 -14.71 -2.41
CA GLN A 340 -0.36 -14.16 -1.31
C GLN A 340 -0.51 -15.14 -0.14
N LEU A 341 -0.71 -14.58 1.05
CA LEU A 341 -1.47 -15.26 2.11
C LEU A 341 -2.94 -15.12 1.76
N TRP A 342 -3.67 -16.22 1.61
CA TRP A 342 -5.12 -16.19 1.51
C TRP A 342 -5.77 -17.42 2.16
N PHE A 343 -6.73 -17.15 3.04
CA PHE A 343 -7.60 -18.17 3.62
C PHE A 343 -9.01 -17.65 3.79
N ARG A 344 -9.98 -18.52 3.49
CA ARG A 344 -11.41 -18.27 3.70
C ARG A 344 -11.98 -19.23 4.73
N PHE A 345 -12.41 -18.67 5.86
CA PHE A 345 -12.94 -19.38 7.02
C PHE A 345 -14.19 -20.18 6.71
N LYS A 346 -15.20 -19.59 6.05
CA LYS A 346 -16.50 -20.25 5.81
C LYS A 346 -16.41 -21.50 4.93
N SER A 347 -15.41 -21.56 4.05
CA SER A 347 -15.21 -22.68 3.12
C SER A 347 -13.94 -23.47 3.41
N SER A 348 -13.20 -23.14 4.48
CA SER A 348 -11.91 -23.73 4.83
C SER A 348 -10.93 -23.81 3.65
N GLN A 349 -10.93 -22.79 2.79
CA GLN A 349 -10.19 -22.80 1.53
C GLN A 349 -8.89 -22.00 1.64
N TRP A 350 -7.82 -22.52 1.06
CA TRP A 350 -6.52 -21.86 0.93
C TRP A 350 -6.21 -21.52 -0.53
N ALA A 351 -5.46 -20.44 -0.72
CA ALA A 351 -4.89 -20.07 -2.00
C ALA A 351 -3.54 -19.38 -1.77
N SER A 352 -2.55 -19.72 -2.59
CA SER A 352 -1.21 -19.12 -2.57
C SER A 352 -1.03 -18.05 -3.66
N ALA A 353 -1.98 -17.94 -4.59
CA ALA A 353 -1.91 -17.07 -5.75
C ALA A 353 -3.22 -16.29 -5.92
N GLY A 354 -3.12 -15.01 -6.26
CA GLY A 354 -4.27 -14.13 -6.43
C GLY A 354 -4.10 -13.16 -7.58
N THR A 355 -5.21 -12.78 -8.20
CA THR A 355 -5.28 -11.75 -9.25
C THR A 355 -4.72 -10.42 -8.74
N ARG A 356 -3.66 -9.90 -9.39
CA ARG A 356 -2.92 -8.70 -8.98
C ARG A 356 -3.81 -7.44 -8.81
N ALA A 357 -4.93 -7.36 -9.52
CA ALA A 357 -5.87 -6.24 -9.48
C ALA A 357 -6.75 -6.27 -8.22
N SER A 358 -6.68 -7.34 -7.44
CA SER A 358 -7.40 -7.41 -6.17
C SER A 358 -6.77 -6.46 -5.14
N GLY A 359 -7.61 -5.81 -4.35
CA GLY A 359 -7.16 -5.01 -3.21
C GLY A 359 -7.00 -5.90 -1.98
N GLN A 360 -5.76 -6.05 -1.52
CA GLN A 360 -5.43 -6.85 -0.34
C GLN A 360 -4.50 -6.07 0.59
N SER A 361 -4.44 -6.50 1.85
CA SER A 361 -3.52 -5.88 2.80
C SER A 361 -2.08 -6.18 2.42
N VAL A 362 -1.19 -5.37 2.98
CA VAL A 362 0.26 -5.57 2.92
C VAL A 362 0.78 -5.68 4.34
N ARG A 363 1.68 -6.62 4.58
CA ARG A 363 2.53 -6.69 5.76
C ARG A 363 3.94 -6.30 5.31
N CYS A 364 4.64 -5.56 6.15
CA CYS A 364 6.00 -5.15 5.84
C CYS A 364 7.01 -5.92 6.69
N MET A 365 8.16 -6.22 6.11
CA MET A 365 9.36 -6.73 6.77
C MET A 365 10.50 -5.72 6.67
N LYS A 366 11.50 -5.84 7.53
CA LYS A 366 12.63 -4.92 7.57
C LYS A 366 13.40 -4.96 6.26
N ASP A 367 13.65 -3.80 5.66
CA ASP A 367 14.57 -3.68 4.55
C ASP A 367 16.00 -3.72 5.10
N THR A 368 16.76 -4.74 4.72
CA THR A 368 18.13 -4.97 5.21
C THR A 368 19.11 -3.90 4.73
N GLU A 369 18.76 -3.17 3.66
CA GLU A 369 19.54 -2.04 3.15
C GLU A 369 19.07 -0.69 3.71
N ASN A 370 18.03 -0.68 4.55
CA ASN A 370 17.49 0.50 5.23
C ASN A 370 17.14 1.68 4.29
N ARG A 371 16.54 1.40 3.14
CA ARG A 371 16.22 2.38 2.07
C ARG A 371 14.81 2.97 2.16
#